data_AF-A0A2Z4N9X1-F1
#
_entry.id   AF-A0A2Z4N9X1-F1
#
_cell.length_a   1.000
_cell.length_b   1.000
_cell.length_c   1.000
_cell.angle_alpha   90.00
_cell.angle_beta   90.00
_cell.angle_gamma   90.00
#
_symmetry.space_group_name_H-M   'P 1'
#
loop_
_entity.id
_entity.type
_entity.pdbx_description
1 polymer ?
#
loop_
_entity_poly.entity_id
_entity_poly.type
_entity_poly.pdbx_seq_one_letter_code
_entity_poly.pdbx_strand_id
1 'polypeptide(L)'
;MGRAGKRAALFLLCLMAATCQGEESTCPELKSLGVDGNQMIAILKGSAGLPQPPGPQDPSGTPGAREAQVVELNDNDKVIILRGCPKTPGLPGPQGPPGLPGAKGERGLQGSPGEIGPPGPKGEKGETGEPGEKGNQGDKGEIDEEGLDALQCKRGARSCKELLAQGVVLSGWHTIYPQNCRPLRVLCDMHTDGGGWIVFQRRSDGSVDFFLKWADYKRGFGSELTEFWLGNDHLHLLTSLGENELRIDFMDFENKLSFAKYRSFQVAAESDWYRLILGNFTEGSAGDSLSVHNNMPFSTQERKPDTVTVNCAEMYKGAWWYNKCHNSNLNGKYWLGQQDSYADGINWRTGKGYKYSYKRTEMKIRAVA
;
A
#
# COMPACT_ATOMS: atom_id res chain seq x y z
N MET A 1 12.68 -33.89 2.46
CA MET A 1 13.64 -32.98 3.14
C MET A 1 12.84 -31.82 3.73
N GLY A 2 12.23 -31.88 4.91
CA GLY A 2 12.69 -32.37 6.20
C GLY A 2 12.88 -31.13 7.09
N ARG A 3 11.99 -30.91 8.09
CA ARG A 3 11.95 -29.75 9.02
C ARG A 3 13.31 -29.25 9.55
N ALA A 4 14.35 -30.08 9.48
CA ALA A 4 15.74 -29.76 9.76
C ALA A 4 16.31 -28.61 8.88
N GLY A 5 15.99 -28.55 7.58
CA GLY A 5 16.50 -27.49 6.68
C GLY A 5 15.95 -26.10 7.00
N LYS A 6 14.65 -26.02 7.38
CA LYS A 6 14.00 -24.78 7.82
C LYS A 6 14.55 -24.30 9.17
N ARG A 7 14.90 -25.22 10.08
CA ARG A 7 15.54 -24.87 11.36
C ARG A 7 16.98 -24.41 11.16
N ALA A 8 17.74 -25.03 10.25
CA ALA A 8 19.10 -24.61 9.93
C ALA A 8 19.16 -23.20 9.30
N ALA A 9 18.23 -22.87 8.39
CA ALA A 9 18.12 -21.54 7.80
C ALA A 9 17.75 -20.46 8.83
N LEU A 10 16.82 -20.76 9.75
CA LEU A 10 16.45 -19.84 10.83
C LEU A 10 17.60 -19.69 11.85
N PHE A 11 18.34 -20.76 12.14
CA PHE A 11 19.51 -20.73 13.01
C PHE A 11 20.68 -19.94 12.40
N LEU A 12 20.96 -20.07 11.09
CA LEU A 12 21.99 -19.27 10.42
C LEU A 12 21.63 -17.78 10.37
N LEU A 13 20.35 -17.45 10.12
CA LEU A 13 19.88 -16.05 10.16
C LEU A 13 19.91 -15.46 11.59
N CYS A 14 19.61 -16.26 12.61
CA CYS A 14 19.77 -15.83 14.01
C CYS A 14 21.24 -15.66 14.40
N LEU A 15 22.16 -16.49 13.91
CA LEU A 15 23.60 -16.36 14.18
C LEU A 15 24.18 -15.07 13.57
N MET A 16 23.73 -14.66 12.38
CA MET A 16 24.14 -13.39 11.76
C MET A 16 23.61 -12.16 12.54
N ALA A 17 22.46 -12.29 13.22
CA ALA A 17 21.92 -11.25 14.09
C ALA A 17 22.58 -11.24 15.49
N ALA A 18 23.03 -12.40 15.99
CA ALA A 18 23.58 -12.56 17.33
C ALA A 18 25.05 -12.11 17.48
N THR A 19 25.78 -11.89 16.39
CA THR A 19 27.15 -11.33 16.44
C THR A 19 27.20 -9.79 16.51
N CYS A 20 26.06 -9.11 16.60
CA CYS A 20 26.00 -7.67 16.87
C CYS A 20 26.28 -7.40 18.37
N GLN A 21 27.57 -7.31 18.73
CA GLN A 21 28.00 -6.65 19.97
C GLN A 21 28.21 -5.16 19.68
N GLY A 22 27.16 -4.36 19.87
CA GLY A 22 27.20 -2.90 19.74
C GLY A 22 25.82 -2.29 19.90
N GLU A 23 25.74 -1.10 20.52
CA GLU A 23 24.54 -0.38 20.96
C GLU A 23 23.32 -0.47 20.00
N GLU A 24 22.13 -0.52 20.61
CA GLU A 24 20.77 -0.86 20.13
C GLU A 24 20.26 -0.27 18.78
N SER A 25 21.06 0.47 18.01
CA SER A 25 20.60 1.17 16.80
C SER A 25 21.09 0.58 15.46
N THR A 26 21.79 -0.56 15.44
CA THR A 26 22.46 -1.07 14.21
C THR A 26 22.02 -2.45 13.70
N CYS A 27 20.99 -3.08 14.26
CA CYS A 27 20.49 -4.34 13.71
C CYS A 27 19.58 -4.11 12.48
N PRO A 28 19.78 -4.81 11.34
CA PRO A 28 18.89 -4.71 10.18
C PRO A 28 17.47 -5.19 10.49
N GLU A 29 16.49 -4.45 10.01
CA GLU A 29 15.08 -4.87 10.02
C GLU A 29 14.87 -5.90 8.89
N LEU A 30 14.60 -7.16 9.25
CA LEU A 30 14.33 -8.24 8.30
C LEU A 30 12.84 -8.27 7.96
N LYS A 31 12.49 -7.86 6.72
CA LYS A 31 11.15 -8.12 6.16
C LYS A 31 11.23 -9.29 5.19
N SER A 32 10.59 -10.39 5.56
CA SER A 32 10.33 -11.51 4.64
C SER A 32 9.10 -11.20 3.80
N LEU A 33 9.26 -11.20 2.48
CA LEU A 33 8.13 -11.21 1.54
C LEU A 33 8.01 -12.64 1.03
N GLY A 34 6.97 -13.33 1.47
CA GLY A 34 6.63 -14.64 0.92
C GLY A 34 6.14 -14.47 -0.51
N VAL A 35 6.82 -15.11 -1.46
CA VAL A 35 6.34 -15.31 -2.83
C VAL A 35 6.10 -16.81 -3.02
N ASP A 36 5.02 -17.17 -3.71
CA ASP A 36 4.54 -18.55 -3.82
C ASP A 36 5.62 -19.54 -4.33
N GLY A 37 5.61 -20.76 -3.76
CA GLY A 37 6.24 -21.98 -4.30
C GLY A 37 7.70 -21.87 -4.77
N ASN A 38 8.66 -21.98 -3.85
CA ASN A 38 10.12 -22.11 -4.07
C ASN A 38 10.98 -20.85 -4.32
N GLN A 39 10.48 -19.63 -4.04
CA GLN A 39 11.36 -18.45 -3.95
C GLN A 39 11.12 -17.64 -2.68
N MET A 40 12.20 -17.33 -1.97
CA MET A 40 12.18 -16.48 -0.77
C MET A 40 12.95 -15.19 -1.09
N ILE A 41 12.25 -14.06 -1.09
CA ILE A 41 12.89 -12.74 -1.19
C ILE A 41 12.96 -12.14 0.21
N ALA A 42 14.18 -11.91 0.68
CA ALA A 42 14.44 -11.22 1.94
C ALA A 42 15.01 -9.83 1.65
N ILE A 43 14.33 -8.79 2.14
CA ILE A 43 14.83 -7.41 2.05
C ILE A 43 15.47 -7.08 3.40
N LEU A 44 16.79 -6.90 3.39
CA LEU A 44 17.55 -6.41 4.53
C LEU A 44 17.62 -4.88 4.45
N LYS A 45 16.90 -4.21 5.35
CA LYS A 45 17.03 -2.75 5.49
C LYS A 45 17.98 -2.46 6.65
N GLY A 46 19.15 -1.93 6.35
CA GLY A 46 20.08 -1.40 7.34
C GLY A 46 21.41 -2.15 7.43
N SER A 47 22.43 -1.63 6.76
CA SER A 47 23.80 -1.69 7.29
C SER A 47 24.55 -0.51 6.69
N ALA A 48 25.13 0.35 7.52
CA ALA A 48 26.25 1.17 7.06
C ALA A 48 27.37 0.18 6.71
N GLY A 49 27.87 0.22 5.47
CA GLY A 49 28.99 -0.62 5.07
C GLY A 49 30.21 -0.31 5.92
N LEU A 50 30.96 -1.35 6.30
CA LEU A 50 32.33 -1.18 6.79
C LEU A 50 33.15 -0.39 5.75
N PRO A 51 34.05 0.53 6.16
CA PRO A 51 34.93 1.22 5.23
C PRO A 51 35.82 0.18 4.54
N GLN A 52 35.74 0.07 3.21
CA GLN A 52 36.73 -0.67 2.43
C GLN A 52 37.97 0.21 2.21
N PRO A 53 39.19 -0.37 2.21
CA PRO A 53 40.39 0.35 1.80
C PRO A 53 40.27 0.74 0.33
N PRO A 54 40.83 1.90 -0.08
CA PRO A 54 40.68 2.39 -1.44
C PRO A 54 41.34 1.42 -2.44
N GLY A 55 40.52 0.87 -3.34
CA GLY A 55 41.00 0.18 -4.54
C GLY A 55 41.46 1.18 -5.63
N PRO A 56 42.18 0.71 -6.66
CA PRO A 56 42.79 1.58 -7.66
C PRO A 56 41.74 2.37 -8.44
N GLN A 57 42.00 3.66 -8.64
CA GLN A 57 41.13 4.57 -9.40
C GLN A 57 41.24 4.29 -10.91
N ASP A 58 40.11 4.04 -11.56
CA ASP A 58 39.96 4.07 -13.02
C ASP A 58 39.61 5.51 -13.47
N PRO A 59 40.25 6.12 -14.50
CA PRO A 59 40.11 7.55 -14.80
C PRO A 59 38.87 7.95 -15.61
N SER A 60 37.86 7.09 -15.79
CA SER A 60 36.69 7.41 -16.63
C SER A 60 35.43 7.63 -15.79
N GLY A 61 35.17 8.89 -15.42
CA GLY A 61 34.01 9.34 -14.66
C GLY A 61 32.67 9.11 -15.36
N THR A 62 32.20 7.87 -15.35
CA THR A 62 30.87 7.45 -15.81
C THR A 62 30.15 6.77 -14.63
N PRO A 63 28.86 7.04 -14.36
CA PRO A 63 28.15 6.34 -13.29
C PRO A 63 28.03 4.85 -13.66
N GLY A 64 28.85 4.02 -13.03
CA GLY A 64 28.83 2.57 -13.20
C GLY A 64 27.47 1.99 -12.85
N ALA A 65 27.05 1.01 -13.66
CA ALA A 65 25.81 0.28 -13.48
C ALA A 65 25.67 -0.30 -12.07
N ARG A 66 24.43 -0.32 -11.59
CA ARG A 66 24.02 -0.79 -10.26
C ARG A 66 24.28 -2.29 -10.14
N GLU A 67 25.06 -2.71 -9.16
CA GLU A 67 25.23 -4.14 -8.87
C GLU A 67 24.15 -4.65 -7.91
N ALA A 68 23.34 -5.59 -8.40
CA ALA A 68 22.56 -6.49 -7.57
C ALA A 68 23.37 -7.79 -7.40
N GLN A 69 23.67 -8.19 -6.16
CA GLN A 69 24.26 -9.50 -5.90
C GLN A 69 23.13 -10.53 -5.73
N VAL A 70 23.14 -11.54 -6.60
CA VAL A 70 22.35 -12.76 -6.44
C VAL A 70 23.20 -13.74 -5.65
N VAL A 71 22.71 -14.17 -4.48
CA VAL A 71 23.37 -15.23 -3.70
C VAL A 71 22.58 -16.52 -3.94
N GLU A 72 23.20 -17.48 -4.61
CA GLU A 72 22.60 -18.80 -4.86
C GLU A 72 22.78 -19.69 -3.62
N LEU A 73 21.67 -20.26 -3.14
CA LEU A 73 21.62 -21.11 -1.95
C LEU A 73 21.24 -22.57 -2.30
N ASN A 74 21.50 -22.97 -3.57
CA ASN A 74 21.39 -24.29 -4.24
C ASN A 74 20.39 -24.29 -5.42
N ASP A 75 20.42 -25.36 -6.25
CA ASP A 75 19.89 -25.46 -7.63
C ASP A 75 18.40 -25.08 -7.87
N ASN A 76 17.60 -24.84 -6.84
CA ASN A 76 16.19 -24.41 -6.98
C ASN A 76 15.78 -23.19 -6.13
N ASP A 77 16.66 -22.62 -5.32
CA ASP A 77 16.33 -21.51 -4.41
C ASP A 77 17.28 -20.32 -4.66
N LYS A 78 16.74 -19.21 -5.18
CA LYS A 78 17.48 -17.96 -5.46
C LYS A 78 17.04 -16.85 -4.52
N VAL A 79 17.99 -16.17 -3.88
CA VAL A 79 17.74 -14.97 -3.05
C VAL A 79 18.31 -13.75 -3.77
N ILE A 80 17.49 -12.73 -3.97
CA ILE A 80 17.89 -11.45 -4.58
C ILE A 80 17.99 -10.40 -3.47
N ILE A 81 19.19 -9.88 -3.23
CA ILE A 81 19.44 -8.84 -2.23
C ILE A 81 19.46 -7.48 -2.95
N LEU A 82 18.42 -6.67 -2.71
CA LEU A 82 18.37 -5.28 -3.19
C LEU A 82 18.84 -4.34 -2.08
N ARG A 83 20.05 -3.78 -2.21
CA ARG A 83 20.54 -2.74 -1.32
C ARG A 83 19.83 -1.41 -1.63
N GLY A 84 19.11 -0.87 -0.64
CA GLY A 84 18.56 0.48 -0.72
C GLY A 84 19.65 1.54 -0.60
N CYS A 85 19.52 2.64 -1.34
CA CYS A 85 20.44 3.78 -1.26
C CYS A 85 20.41 4.41 0.14
N PRO A 86 21.56 4.82 0.71
CA PRO A 86 21.59 5.70 1.87
C PRO A 86 20.89 7.03 1.51
N LYS A 87 20.13 7.59 2.46
CA LYS A 87 19.68 8.98 2.33
C LYS A 87 20.93 9.86 2.33
N THR A 88 21.22 10.51 1.21
CA THR A 88 22.23 11.58 1.17
C THR A 88 21.79 12.70 2.11
N PRO A 89 22.67 13.26 2.95
CA PRO A 89 22.38 14.49 3.69
C PRO A 89 21.90 15.57 2.73
N GLY A 90 20.93 16.38 3.16
CA GLY A 90 20.50 17.54 2.38
C GLY A 90 21.72 18.42 2.08
N LEU A 91 21.85 18.85 0.83
CA LEU A 91 22.91 19.77 0.43
C LEU A 91 22.90 20.99 1.38
N PRO A 92 24.05 21.43 1.93
CA PRO A 92 24.14 22.68 2.66
C PRO A 92 23.53 23.80 1.82
N GLY A 93 22.74 24.68 2.46
CA GLY A 93 22.17 25.83 1.77
C GLY A 93 23.30 26.63 1.10
N PRO A 94 23.08 27.16 -0.12
CA PRO A 94 24.11 27.90 -0.82
C PRO A 94 24.59 29.06 0.07
N GLN A 95 25.91 29.21 0.19
CA GLN A 95 26.51 30.34 0.89
C GLN A 95 26.00 31.63 0.25
N GLY A 96 25.53 32.58 1.07
CA GLY A 96 25.06 33.87 0.58
C GLY A 96 26.13 34.54 -0.30
N PRO A 97 25.74 35.24 -1.37
CA PRO A 97 26.71 35.88 -2.26
C PRO A 97 27.60 36.86 -1.47
N PRO A 98 28.90 36.94 -1.76
CA PRO A 98 29.78 37.96 -1.19
C PRO A 98 29.21 39.35 -1.41
N GLY A 99 29.32 40.22 -0.41
CA GLY A 99 28.91 41.62 -0.54
C GLY A 99 29.63 42.28 -1.73
N LEU A 100 28.88 43.06 -2.52
CA LEU A 100 29.41 43.76 -3.68
C LEU A 100 30.60 44.65 -3.27
N PRO A 101 31.73 44.63 -3.99
CA PRO A 101 32.82 45.57 -3.77
C PRO A 101 32.32 47.01 -3.92
N GLY A 102 32.70 47.88 -2.98
CA GLY A 102 32.36 49.30 -3.05
C GLY A 102 32.84 49.93 -4.35
N ALA A 103 32.00 50.77 -4.96
CA ALA A 103 32.30 51.42 -6.22
C ALA A 103 33.64 52.17 -6.16
N LYS A 104 34.53 51.88 -7.12
CA LYS A 104 35.80 52.57 -7.29
C LYS A 104 35.51 54.00 -7.75
N GLY A 105 35.94 55.00 -6.98
CA GLY A 105 35.79 56.41 -7.33
C GLY A 105 36.40 56.72 -8.69
N GLU A 106 35.69 57.52 -9.49
CA GLU A 106 36.10 57.93 -10.82
C GLU A 106 37.42 58.72 -10.77
N ARG A 107 38.30 58.45 -11.76
CA ARG A 107 39.57 59.15 -11.89
C ARG A 107 39.31 60.55 -12.45
N GLY A 108 39.61 61.59 -11.66
CA GLY A 108 39.59 62.97 -12.13
C GLY A 108 40.61 63.20 -13.26
N LEU A 109 40.21 64.02 -14.25
CA LEU A 109 41.05 64.42 -15.38
C LEU A 109 42.27 65.23 -14.92
N GLN A 110 43.40 65.02 -15.60
CA GLN A 110 44.69 65.64 -15.28
C GLN A 110 44.68 67.15 -15.57
N GLY A 111 44.91 67.96 -14.54
CA GLY A 111 45.14 69.41 -14.64
C GLY A 111 46.63 69.77 -14.56
N SER A 112 47.03 70.79 -15.30
CA SER A 112 48.41 71.29 -15.43
C SER A 112 48.95 71.97 -14.15
N PRO A 113 50.28 71.98 -13.92
CA PRO A 113 50.88 72.27 -12.61
C PRO A 113 50.83 73.75 -12.20
N GLY A 114 50.61 73.99 -10.91
CA GLY A 114 50.89 75.26 -10.22
C GLY A 114 51.30 74.99 -8.76
N GLU A 115 52.36 75.63 -8.29
CA GLU A 115 52.87 75.51 -6.91
C GLU A 115 52.00 76.29 -5.92
N ILE A 116 51.36 75.61 -4.95
CA ILE A 116 50.73 76.26 -3.78
C ILE A 116 50.80 75.36 -2.52
N GLY A 117 51.39 75.93 -1.46
CA GLY A 117 51.00 75.84 -0.03
C GLY A 117 51.19 74.52 0.75
N PRO A 118 51.74 74.54 1.98
CA PRO A 118 51.74 73.35 2.83
C PRO A 118 50.30 72.91 3.15
N PRO A 119 49.99 71.59 3.13
CA PRO A 119 48.65 71.10 3.39
C PRO A 119 48.14 71.47 4.80
N GLY A 120 46.90 71.94 4.88
CA GLY A 120 46.19 72.12 6.16
C GLY A 120 45.94 70.77 6.87
N PRO A 121 45.69 70.79 8.19
CA PRO A 121 45.52 69.57 8.98
C PRO A 121 44.38 68.71 8.45
N LYS A 122 44.62 67.40 8.38
CA LYS A 122 43.66 66.39 7.94
C LYS A 122 42.44 66.40 8.88
N GLY A 123 41.25 66.61 8.32
CA GLY A 123 39.99 66.55 9.07
C GLY A 123 39.75 65.16 9.68
N GLU A 124 39.10 65.13 10.83
CA GLU A 124 38.77 63.92 11.58
C GLU A 124 37.89 62.96 10.75
N LYS A 125 38.13 61.67 10.89
CA LYS A 125 37.40 60.61 10.20
C LYS A 125 35.97 60.57 10.74
N GLY A 126 34.98 60.78 9.87
CA GLY A 126 33.56 60.66 10.25
C GLY A 126 33.24 59.28 10.84
N GLU A 127 32.37 59.28 11.86
CA GLU A 127 31.95 58.09 12.57
C GLU A 127 31.31 57.07 11.62
N THR A 128 31.61 55.79 11.84
CA THR A 128 31.07 54.69 11.03
C THR A 128 29.59 54.53 11.40
N GLY A 129 28.68 54.61 10.42
CA GLY A 129 27.25 54.41 10.66
C GLY A 129 26.95 53.05 11.26
N GLU A 130 25.98 52.98 12.17
CA GLU A 130 25.62 51.76 12.87
C GLU A 130 25.16 50.66 11.88
N PRO A 131 25.56 49.39 12.08
CA PRO A 131 25.06 48.28 11.28
C PRO A 131 23.53 48.19 11.35
N GLY A 132 22.87 48.06 10.20
CA GLY A 132 21.42 47.89 10.14
C GLY A 132 20.96 46.66 10.92
N GLU A 133 19.82 46.78 11.60
CA GLU A 133 19.25 45.72 12.41
C GLU A 133 19.07 44.43 11.60
N LYS A 134 19.51 43.31 12.20
CA LYS A 134 19.37 41.98 11.60
C LYS A 134 17.88 41.68 11.44
N GLY A 135 17.43 41.44 10.20
CA GLY A 135 16.06 41.03 9.94
C GLY A 135 15.66 39.81 10.77
N ASN A 136 14.50 39.89 11.41
CA ASN A 136 13.97 38.81 12.24
C ASN A 136 13.84 37.53 11.40
N GLN A 137 14.35 36.42 11.94
CA GLN A 137 14.16 35.10 11.35
C GLN A 137 12.65 34.82 11.29
N GLY A 138 12.14 34.52 10.09
CA GLY A 138 10.71 34.20 9.91
C GLY A 138 10.32 33.01 10.77
N ASP A 139 9.13 33.07 11.36
CA ASP A 139 8.62 32.01 12.24
C ASP A 139 8.63 30.67 11.52
N LYS A 140 9.25 29.68 12.17
CA LYS A 140 9.18 28.29 11.74
C LYS A 140 7.73 27.85 11.95
N GLY A 141 6.97 27.68 10.86
CA GLY A 141 5.59 27.18 10.94
C GLY A 141 5.58 25.80 11.61
N GLU A 142 5.19 25.75 12.87
CA GLU A 142 4.79 24.52 13.53
C GLU A 142 3.40 24.18 13.02
N ILE A 143 3.33 23.17 12.17
CA ILE A 143 2.07 22.56 11.78
C ILE A 143 1.68 21.65 12.96
N ASP A 144 0.55 21.92 13.59
CA ASP A 144 -0.03 21.04 14.61
C ASP A 144 -0.48 19.70 13.98
N GLU A 145 -0.77 18.69 14.81
CA GLU A 145 -1.21 17.38 14.31
C GLU A 145 -2.50 17.48 13.47
N GLU A 146 -3.37 18.45 13.76
CA GLU A 146 -4.59 18.74 13.00
C GLU A 146 -4.26 19.30 11.60
N GLY A 147 -3.26 20.19 11.49
CA GLY A 147 -2.75 20.69 10.23
C GLY A 147 -2.03 19.62 9.40
N LEU A 148 -1.38 18.64 10.04
CA LEU A 148 -0.78 17.49 9.35
C LEU A 148 -1.83 16.55 8.77
N ASP A 149 -2.89 16.23 9.52
CA ASP A 149 -3.98 15.35 9.05
C ASP A 149 -4.81 16.02 7.93
N ALA A 150 -5.06 17.33 8.02
CA ALA A 150 -5.70 18.11 6.96
C ALA A 150 -4.87 18.13 5.66
N LEU A 151 -3.53 18.19 5.76
CA LEU A 151 -2.64 18.14 4.60
C LEU A 151 -2.62 16.74 3.98
N GLN A 152 -2.66 15.71 4.82
CA GLN A 152 -2.62 14.32 4.40
C GLN A 152 -3.92 13.88 3.73
N CYS A 153 -5.07 14.39 4.16
CA CYS A 153 -6.32 14.24 3.42
C CYS A 153 -6.29 14.93 2.05
N LYS A 154 -5.82 16.19 1.98
CA LYS A 154 -5.82 16.96 0.72
C LYS A 154 -4.92 16.34 -0.35
N ARG A 155 -3.84 15.66 0.06
CA ARG A 155 -2.89 14.98 -0.85
C ARG A 155 -3.09 13.46 -0.91
N GLY A 156 -3.92 12.91 -0.03
CA GLY A 156 -4.12 11.47 0.12
C GLY A 156 -4.89 10.90 -1.06
N ALA A 157 -4.45 9.74 -1.54
CA ALA A 157 -5.15 9.01 -2.58
C ALA A 157 -6.52 8.53 -2.09
N ARG A 158 -7.54 8.62 -2.96
CA ARG A 158 -8.91 8.17 -2.66
C ARG A 158 -9.12 6.69 -2.94
N SER A 159 -8.23 6.07 -3.70
CA SER A 159 -8.34 4.67 -4.11
C SER A 159 -6.96 4.03 -4.31
N CYS A 160 -6.93 2.69 -4.37
CA CYS A 160 -5.71 1.96 -4.75
C CYS A 160 -5.26 2.29 -6.17
N LYS A 161 -6.17 2.67 -7.08
CA LYS A 161 -5.85 3.11 -8.44
C LYS A 161 -5.06 4.44 -8.43
N GLU A 162 -5.45 5.38 -7.58
CA GLU A 162 -4.69 6.62 -7.39
C GLU A 162 -3.33 6.37 -6.73
N LEU A 163 -3.26 5.49 -5.72
CA LEU A 163 -1.98 5.08 -5.11
C LEU A 163 -1.04 4.49 -6.16
N LEU A 164 -1.55 3.62 -7.04
CA LEU A 164 -0.76 3.05 -8.13
C LEU A 164 -0.25 4.14 -9.09
N ALA A 165 -1.10 5.10 -9.48
CA ALA A 165 -0.71 6.24 -10.30
C ALA A 165 0.34 7.16 -9.63
N GLN A 166 0.34 7.22 -8.29
CA GLN A 166 1.34 7.92 -7.48
C GLN A 166 2.66 7.12 -7.31
N GLY A 167 2.77 5.93 -7.93
CA GLY A 167 3.98 5.10 -7.90
C GLY A 167 4.03 4.05 -6.80
N VAL A 168 2.93 3.81 -6.09
CA VAL A 168 2.81 2.71 -5.13
C VAL A 168 2.50 1.41 -5.89
N VAL A 169 3.54 0.67 -6.24
CA VAL A 169 3.43 -0.53 -7.10
C VAL A 169 3.35 -1.86 -6.34
N LEU A 170 3.63 -1.86 -5.03
CA LEU A 170 3.58 -3.09 -4.22
C LEU A 170 2.18 -3.30 -3.64
N SER A 171 1.69 -4.53 -3.72
CA SER A 171 0.44 -4.91 -3.07
C SER A 171 0.60 -4.94 -1.55
N GLY A 172 -0.44 -4.56 -0.82
CA GLY A 172 -0.40 -4.49 0.63
C GLY A 172 -1.43 -3.54 1.22
N TRP A 173 -1.41 -3.42 2.54
CA TRP A 173 -2.31 -2.54 3.28
C TRP A 173 -1.86 -1.08 3.18
N HIS A 174 -2.75 -0.23 2.71
CA HIS A 174 -2.52 1.20 2.53
C HIS A 174 -3.70 1.99 3.11
N THR A 175 -3.45 3.24 3.50
CA THR A 175 -4.49 4.17 3.91
C THR A 175 -4.92 5.01 2.71
N ILE A 176 -6.23 5.07 2.48
CA ILE A 176 -6.87 5.92 1.48
C ILE A 176 -7.85 6.89 2.15
N TYR A 177 -8.20 7.96 1.46
CA TYR A 177 -9.12 9.00 1.95
C TYR A 177 -10.32 9.16 1.00
N PRO A 178 -11.27 8.20 0.99
CA PRO A 178 -12.33 8.15 -0.02
C PRO A 178 -13.31 9.33 0.08
N GLN A 179 -13.68 9.76 1.29
CA GLN A 179 -14.58 10.90 1.50
C GLN A 179 -14.31 11.63 2.81
N ASN A 180 -14.51 12.97 2.78
CA ASN A 180 -14.50 13.84 3.97
C ASN A 180 -13.29 13.64 4.88
N CYS A 181 -12.11 13.40 4.31
CA CYS A 181 -10.88 13.18 5.05
C CYS A 181 -10.91 12.00 6.03
N ARG A 182 -11.87 11.07 5.90
CA ARG A 182 -11.90 9.90 6.76
C ARG A 182 -10.90 8.86 6.24
N PRO A 183 -9.82 8.55 6.98
CA PRO A 183 -8.87 7.54 6.56
C PRO A 183 -9.54 6.16 6.61
N LEU A 184 -9.33 5.37 5.56
CA LEU A 184 -9.74 3.98 5.50
C LEU A 184 -8.54 3.13 5.10
N ARG A 185 -8.24 2.12 5.91
CA ARG A 185 -7.15 1.19 5.66
C ARG A 185 -7.66 0.03 4.81
N VAL A 186 -7.06 -0.18 3.64
CA VAL A 186 -7.51 -1.15 2.63
C VAL A 186 -6.35 -1.99 2.11
N LEU A 187 -6.64 -3.22 1.70
CA LEU A 187 -5.69 -4.06 0.98
C LEU A 187 -5.72 -3.69 -0.51
N CYS A 188 -4.60 -3.20 -1.03
CA CYS A 188 -4.43 -2.91 -2.45
C CYS A 188 -3.77 -4.09 -3.17
N ASP A 189 -4.41 -4.58 -4.24
CA ASP A 189 -3.79 -5.44 -5.24
C ASP A 189 -3.32 -4.56 -6.42
N MET A 190 -2.00 -4.44 -6.54
CA MET A 190 -1.30 -3.59 -7.50
C MET A 190 -0.82 -4.36 -8.74
N HIS A 191 -1.12 -5.65 -8.88
CA HIS A 191 -0.57 -6.49 -9.95
C HIS A 191 -1.64 -7.10 -10.85
N THR A 192 -2.70 -7.66 -10.27
CA THR A 192 -3.70 -8.38 -11.04
C THR A 192 -4.39 -7.45 -12.05
N ASP A 193 -4.44 -7.83 -13.33
CA ASP A 193 -5.20 -7.11 -14.36
C ASP A 193 -4.91 -5.60 -14.42
N GLY A 194 -3.63 -5.24 -14.30
CA GLY A 194 -3.17 -3.84 -14.31
C GLY A 194 -3.15 -3.15 -12.94
N GLY A 195 -3.57 -3.83 -11.87
CA GLY A 195 -3.48 -3.33 -10.50
C GLY A 195 -4.47 -2.22 -10.14
N GLY A 196 -4.29 -1.65 -8.95
CA GLY A 196 -5.13 -0.56 -8.44
C GLY A 196 -6.46 -1.02 -7.85
N TRP A 197 -6.55 -2.30 -7.47
CA TRP A 197 -7.76 -2.89 -6.90
C TRP A 197 -7.80 -2.75 -5.39
N ILE A 198 -8.97 -2.43 -4.84
CA ILE A 198 -9.27 -2.53 -3.41
C ILE A 198 -9.86 -3.92 -3.14
N VAL A 199 -9.12 -4.75 -2.41
CA VAL A 199 -9.61 -6.07 -1.96
C VAL A 199 -10.48 -5.88 -0.72
N PHE A 200 -11.73 -6.33 -0.79
CA PHE A 200 -12.70 -6.18 0.30
C PHE A 200 -13.12 -7.49 0.95
N GLN A 201 -12.83 -8.61 0.31
CA GLN A 201 -13.01 -9.95 0.87
C GLN A 201 -11.79 -10.79 0.53
N ARG A 202 -11.31 -11.55 1.50
CA ARG A 202 -10.24 -12.53 1.30
C ARG A 202 -10.49 -13.78 2.11
N ARG A 203 -10.46 -14.94 1.44
CA ARG A 203 -10.45 -16.30 2.03
C ARG A 203 -9.18 -17.00 1.57
N SER A 204 -8.52 -17.75 2.45
CA SER A 204 -7.25 -18.40 2.13
C SER A 204 -6.90 -19.65 2.92
N ASP A 205 -7.39 -19.78 4.15
CA ASP A 205 -6.94 -20.83 5.07
C ASP A 205 -7.99 -21.29 6.09
N GLY A 206 -9.14 -20.62 6.17
CA GLY A 206 -10.20 -20.93 7.14
C GLY A 206 -9.86 -20.51 8.57
N SER A 207 -8.88 -19.62 8.77
CA SER A 207 -8.49 -19.11 10.10
C SER A 207 -9.55 -18.19 10.73
N VAL A 208 -10.47 -17.64 9.94
CA VAL A 208 -11.52 -16.73 10.41
C VAL A 208 -12.90 -17.33 10.12
N ASP A 209 -13.79 -17.27 11.11
CA ASP A 209 -15.19 -17.65 10.93
C ASP A 209 -15.93 -16.56 10.15
N PHE A 210 -16.65 -16.97 9.10
CA PHE A 210 -17.49 -16.09 8.28
C PHE A 210 -18.99 -16.30 8.55
N PHE A 211 -19.39 -17.26 9.39
CA PHE A 211 -20.79 -17.44 9.79
C PHE A 211 -21.16 -16.48 10.94
N LEU A 212 -21.00 -15.18 10.69
CA LEU A 212 -21.14 -14.10 11.65
C LEU A 212 -22.47 -13.34 11.55
N LYS A 213 -22.67 -12.40 12.46
CA LYS A 213 -23.91 -11.64 12.64
C LYS A 213 -23.94 -10.37 11.79
N TRP A 214 -25.10 -9.71 11.75
CA TRP A 214 -25.27 -8.49 10.95
C TRP A 214 -24.27 -7.39 11.33
N ALA A 215 -24.09 -7.17 12.64
CA ALA A 215 -23.21 -6.14 13.15
C ALA A 215 -21.73 -6.33 12.72
N ASP A 216 -21.29 -7.59 12.57
CA ASP A 216 -19.93 -7.91 12.15
C ASP A 216 -19.75 -7.66 10.66
N TYR A 217 -20.68 -8.11 9.81
CA TYR A 217 -20.66 -7.81 8.38
C TYR A 217 -20.81 -6.31 8.09
N LYS A 218 -21.56 -5.58 8.91
CA LYS A 218 -21.69 -4.12 8.83
C LYS A 218 -20.35 -3.41 9.04
N ARG A 219 -19.65 -3.70 10.15
CA ARG A 219 -18.39 -3.04 10.52
C ARG A 219 -17.15 -3.57 9.80
N GLY A 220 -17.18 -4.84 9.42
CA GLY A 220 -16.00 -5.59 8.97
C GLY A 220 -15.38 -6.41 10.10
N PHE A 221 -14.64 -7.45 9.71
CA PHE A 221 -14.01 -8.41 10.63
C PHE A 221 -12.84 -9.13 9.96
N GLY A 222 -12.06 -9.84 10.77
CA GLY A 222 -10.94 -10.68 10.32
C GLY A 222 -9.58 -10.07 10.62
N SER A 223 -8.59 -10.42 9.81
CA SER A 223 -7.19 -10.08 10.02
C SER A 223 -6.56 -9.54 8.75
N GLU A 224 -5.71 -8.52 8.91
CA GLU A 224 -4.90 -7.98 7.82
C GLU A 224 -3.90 -9.00 7.26
N LEU A 225 -3.51 -9.99 8.06
CA LEU A 225 -2.52 -11.00 7.67
C LEU A 225 -3.14 -12.21 6.97
N THR A 226 -4.40 -12.53 7.25
CA THR A 226 -5.07 -13.74 6.75
C THR A 226 -6.34 -13.40 5.98
N GLU A 227 -7.50 -13.66 6.57
CA GLU A 227 -8.83 -13.57 5.96
C GLU A 227 -9.61 -12.41 6.57
N PHE A 228 -10.39 -11.72 5.75
CA PHE A 228 -11.20 -10.60 6.23
C PHE A 228 -12.40 -10.31 5.33
N TRP A 229 -13.36 -9.59 5.93
CA TRP A 229 -14.42 -8.86 5.25
C TRP A 229 -14.29 -7.39 5.63
N LEU A 230 -14.17 -6.49 4.66
CA LEU A 230 -13.89 -5.07 4.90
C LEU A 230 -15.01 -4.34 5.65
N GLY A 231 -16.25 -4.80 5.51
CA GLY A 231 -17.43 -4.20 6.14
C GLY A 231 -18.37 -3.56 5.12
N ASN A 232 -19.68 -3.77 5.31
CA ASN A 232 -20.71 -3.30 4.39
C ASN A 232 -20.83 -1.77 4.40
N ASP A 233 -20.57 -1.10 5.52
CA ASP A 233 -20.53 0.37 5.56
C ASP A 233 -19.40 0.92 4.70
N HIS A 234 -18.21 0.31 4.76
CA HIS A 234 -17.08 0.68 3.91
C HIS A 234 -17.35 0.36 2.44
N LEU A 235 -17.96 -0.78 2.13
CA LEU A 235 -18.36 -1.13 0.77
C LEU A 235 -19.35 -0.14 0.18
N HIS A 236 -20.39 0.22 0.95
CA HIS A 236 -21.35 1.24 0.52
C HIS A 236 -20.66 2.58 0.24
N LEU A 237 -19.78 3.02 1.14
CA LEU A 237 -19.01 4.26 0.98
C LEU A 237 -18.16 4.25 -0.29
N LEU A 238 -17.35 3.20 -0.47
CA LEU A 238 -16.40 3.09 -1.59
C LEU A 238 -17.11 2.97 -2.94
N THR A 239 -18.24 2.27 -2.99
CA THR A 239 -18.95 1.99 -4.24
C THR A 239 -19.99 3.04 -4.62
N SER A 240 -20.36 3.95 -3.72
CA SER A 240 -21.28 5.06 -4.02
C SER A 240 -20.60 6.29 -4.61
N LEU A 241 -19.27 6.30 -4.62
CA LEU A 241 -18.45 7.45 -5.04
C LEU A 241 -18.17 7.53 -6.54
N GLY A 242 -18.56 6.50 -7.29
CA GLY A 242 -18.34 6.40 -8.73
C GLY A 242 -18.57 4.97 -9.21
N GLU A 243 -18.43 4.77 -10.52
CA GLU A 243 -18.55 3.43 -11.10
C GLU A 243 -17.30 2.59 -10.76
N ASN A 244 -17.53 1.48 -10.08
CA ASN A 244 -16.50 0.53 -9.71
C ASN A 244 -16.73 -0.79 -10.44
N GLU A 245 -15.74 -1.29 -11.18
CA GLU A 245 -15.77 -2.66 -11.68
C GLU A 245 -15.49 -3.64 -10.53
N LEU A 246 -16.05 -4.85 -10.63
CA LEU A 246 -15.80 -5.94 -9.69
C LEU A 246 -15.01 -7.03 -10.38
N ARG A 247 -14.00 -7.52 -9.68
CA ARG A 247 -13.28 -8.74 -10.01
C ARG A 247 -13.31 -9.70 -8.83
N ILE A 248 -13.49 -10.97 -9.13
CA ILE A 248 -13.39 -12.05 -8.16
C ILE A 248 -12.34 -13.03 -8.66
N ASP A 249 -11.31 -13.26 -7.87
CA ASP A 249 -10.26 -14.23 -8.15
C ASP A 249 -10.46 -15.48 -7.29
N PHE A 250 -10.18 -16.64 -7.87
CA PHE A 250 -10.34 -17.95 -7.26
C PHE A 250 -9.08 -18.79 -7.43
N MET A 251 -8.73 -19.55 -6.39
CA MET A 251 -7.73 -20.62 -6.45
C MET A 251 -8.32 -21.88 -5.85
N ASP A 252 -8.22 -23.00 -6.57
CA ASP A 252 -8.64 -24.31 -6.07
C ASP A 252 -7.50 -25.05 -5.33
N PHE A 253 -7.77 -26.24 -4.79
CA PHE A 253 -6.77 -27.03 -4.06
C PHE A 253 -5.69 -27.67 -4.96
N GLU A 254 -5.88 -27.65 -6.27
CA GLU A 254 -4.88 -28.01 -7.28
C GLU A 254 -4.07 -26.78 -7.74
N ASN A 255 -4.27 -25.63 -7.10
CA ASN A 255 -3.69 -24.32 -7.42
C ASN A 255 -4.06 -23.79 -8.81
N LYS A 256 -5.18 -24.25 -9.39
CA LYS A 256 -5.71 -23.69 -10.63
C LYS A 256 -6.41 -22.37 -10.35
N LEU A 257 -6.01 -21.35 -11.10
CA LEU A 257 -6.58 -20.01 -11.02
C LEU A 257 -7.80 -19.88 -11.93
N SER A 258 -8.81 -19.17 -11.46
CA SER A 258 -9.93 -18.72 -12.28
C SER A 258 -10.44 -17.37 -11.77
N PHE A 259 -11.24 -16.67 -12.59
CA PHE A 259 -11.76 -15.35 -12.20
C PHE A 259 -13.13 -15.07 -12.83
N ALA A 260 -13.83 -14.06 -12.31
CA ALA A 260 -15.04 -13.47 -12.88
C ALA A 260 -15.01 -11.95 -12.76
N LYS A 261 -15.40 -11.23 -13.81
CA LYS A 261 -15.48 -9.76 -13.86
C LYS A 261 -16.87 -9.27 -14.19
N TYR A 262 -17.24 -8.15 -13.59
CA TYR A 262 -18.51 -7.45 -13.81
C TYR A 262 -18.24 -5.98 -14.06
N ARG A 263 -19.03 -5.40 -14.97
CA ARG A 263 -18.83 -4.02 -15.44
C ARG A 263 -18.97 -2.99 -14.34
N SER A 264 -19.90 -3.19 -13.42
CA SER A 264 -20.10 -2.31 -12.27
C SER A 264 -20.55 -3.10 -11.04
N PHE A 265 -20.26 -2.56 -9.87
CA PHE A 265 -20.63 -3.12 -8.57
C PHE A 265 -20.86 -2.01 -7.58
N GLN A 266 -22.03 -2.05 -6.95
CA GLN A 266 -22.42 -1.13 -5.90
C GLN A 266 -23.19 -1.85 -4.81
N VAL A 267 -22.97 -1.41 -3.57
CA VAL A 267 -23.69 -1.85 -2.38
C VAL A 267 -24.52 -0.69 -1.88
N ALA A 268 -25.84 -0.88 -1.75
CA ALA A 268 -26.75 0.16 -1.26
C ALA A 268 -26.51 0.46 0.23
N ALA A 269 -27.21 1.47 0.76
CA ALA A 269 -27.12 1.83 2.17
C ALA A 269 -27.74 0.74 3.08
N GLU A 270 -27.47 0.80 4.38
CA GLU A 270 -28.09 -0.11 5.36
C GLU A 270 -29.62 -0.03 5.36
N SER A 271 -30.18 1.17 5.12
CA SER A 271 -31.63 1.38 5.00
C SER A 271 -32.27 0.61 3.85
N ASP A 272 -31.47 0.23 2.85
CA ASP A 272 -31.83 -0.65 1.74
C ASP A 272 -31.08 -1.99 1.84
N TRP A 273 -30.83 -2.44 3.08
CA TRP A 273 -30.31 -3.76 3.42
C TRP A 273 -29.00 -4.14 2.69
N TYR A 274 -28.15 -3.15 2.40
CA TYR A 274 -26.93 -3.34 1.61
C TYR A 274 -27.19 -4.07 0.29
N ARG A 275 -28.33 -3.82 -0.36
CA ARG A 275 -28.73 -4.44 -1.63
C ARG A 275 -27.61 -4.38 -2.67
N LEU A 276 -27.40 -5.50 -3.36
CA LEU A 276 -26.44 -5.60 -4.45
C LEU A 276 -27.00 -4.93 -5.70
N ILE A 277 -26.24 -4.01 -6.28
CA ILE A 277 -26.48 -3.42 -7.60
C ILE A 277 -25.30 -3.81 -8.47
N LEU A 278 -25.52 -4.75 -9.39
CA LEU A 278 -24.48 -5.37 -10.20
C LEU A 278 -24.71 -5.07 -11.68
N GLY A 279 -23.65 -4.62 -12.36
CA GLY A 279 -23.62 -4.49 -13.81
C GLY A 279 -23.44 -5.82 -14.51
N ASN A 280 -23.49 -5.80 -15.85
CA ASN A 280 -23.36 -7.01 -16.65
C ASN A 280 -22.04 -7.74 -16.38
N PHE A 281 -22.10 -9.07 -16.34
CA PHE A 281 -20.92 -9.93 -16.45
C PHE A 281 -20.16 -9.60 -17.75
N THR A 282 -18.84 -9.45 -17.65
CA THR A 282 -18.00 -9.09 -18.80
C THR A 282 -17.21 -10.29 -19.29
N GLU A 283 -16.43 -10.92 -18.42
CA GLU A 283 -15.55 -12.04 -18.76
C GLU A 283 -15.12 -12.81 -17.51
N GLY A 284 -14.59 -14.01 -17.69
CA GLY A 284 -13.98 -14.77 -16.60
C GLY A 284 -14.11 -16.28 -16.76
N SER A 285 -13.00 -16.98 -16.52
CA SER A 285 -12.93 -18.45 -16.62
C SER A 285 -13.74 -19.20 -15.57
N ALA A 286 -14.20 -18.53 -14.50
CA ALA A 286 -15.10 -19.11 -13.50
C ALA A 286 -16.58 -19.07 -13.94
N GLY A 287 -16.92 -18.33 -15.01
CA GLY A 287 -18.29 -18.07 -15.43
C GLY A 287 -19.08 -17.19 -14.45
N ASP A 288 -20.36 -16.98 -14.75
CA ASP A 288 -21.23 -16.08 -13.99
C ASP A 288 -22.10 -16.83 -12.95
N SER A 289 -21.81 -16.58 -11.68
CA SER A 289 -22.64 -17.03 -10.54
C SER A 289 -23.05 -15.90 -9.61
N LEU A 290 -22.93 -14.63 -10.03
CA LEU A 290 -23.34 -13.47 -9.22
C LEU A 290 -24.50 -12.70 -9.82
N SER A 291 -24.73 -12.73 -11.13
CA SER A 291 -25.83 -11.97 -11.75
C SER A 291 -27.22 -12.34 -11.19
N VAL A 292 -27.43 -13.59 -10.77
CA VAL A 292 -28.69 -14.02 -10.12
C VAL A 292 -28.93 -13.40 -8.74
N HIS A 293 -27.89 -12.82 -8.16
CA HIS A 293 -27.91 -12.12 -6.88
C HIS A 293 -28.12 -10.61 -7.05
N ASN A 294 -28.12 -10.11 -8.30
CA ASN A 294 -28.39 -8.70 -8.55
C ASN A 294 -29.75 -8.30 -7.99
N ASN A 295 -29.82 -7.09 -7.44
CA ASN A 295 -30.99 -6.52 -6.79
C ASN A 295 -31.46 -7.25 -5.52
N MET A 296 -30.67 -8.19 -4.99
CA MET A 296 -31.01 -8.89 -3.75
C MET A 296 -30.42 -8.17 -2.53
N PRO A 297 -31.17 -8.08 -1.42
CA PRO A 297 -30.68 -7.56 -0.15
C PRO A 297 -29.67 -8.51 0.50
N PHE A 298 -28.75 -7.96 1.28
CA PHE A 298 -27.81 -8.76 2.07
C PHE A 298 -28.54 -9.46 3.23
N SER A 299 -28.10 -10.66 3.59
CA SER A 299 -28.68 -11.41 4.71
C SER A 299 -27.60 -12.16 5.48
N THR A 300 -27.76 -12.21 6.81
CA THR A 300 -26.94 -12.99 7.75
C THR A 300 -27.82 -14.01 8.48
N GLN A 301 -27.21 -14.84 9.34
CA GLN A 301 -27.93 -15.88 10.09
C GLN A 301 -29.13 -15.37 10.90
N GLU A 302 -29.06 -14.14 11.42
CA GLU A 302 -30.09 -13.58 12.32
C GLU A 302 -30.96 -12.51 11.65
N ARG A 303 -30.52 -11.96 10.51
CA ARG A 303 -31.16 -10.81 9.89
C ARG A 303 -31.32 -11.02 8.38
N LYS A 304 -32.59 -11.03 7.96
CA LYS A 304 -33.06 -11.12 6.57
C LYS A 304 -34.25 -10.16 6.36
N PRO A 305 -34.58 -9.79 5.12
CA PRO A 305 -35.83 -9.08 4.83
C PRO A 305 -37.06 -9.94 5.19
N ASP A 306 -38.15 -9.29 5.59
CA ASP A 306 -39.39 -9.96 5.97
C ASP A 306 -40.03 -10.72 4.81
N THR A 307 -39.82 -10.27 3.57
CA THR A 307 -40.32 -10.90 2.34
C THR A 307 -39.69 -12.26 2.04
N VAL A 308 -38.60 -12.62 2.72
CA VAL A 308 -37.88 -13.87 2.52
C VAL A 308 -38.39 -14.92 3.51
N THR A 309 -38.94 -16.03 3.03
CA THR A 309 -39.51 -17.09 3.90
C THR A 309 -38.47 -18.07 4.45
N VAL A 310 -37.41 -18.36 3.68
CA VAL A 310 -36.35 -19.31 4.05
C VAL A 310 -35.09 -18.55 4.45
N ASN A 311 -34.53 -18.88 5.61
CA ASN A 311 -33.27 -18.30 6.06
C ASN A 311 -32.07 -18.96 5.33
N CYS A 312 -31.80 -18.51 4.11
CA CYS A 312 -30.71 -19.04 3.28
C CYS A 312 -29.33 -18.94 3.96
N ALA A 313 -29.10 -17.87 4.73
CA ALA A 313 -27.86 -17.67 5.46
C ALA A 313 -27.62 -18.77 6.49
N GLU A 314 -28.66 -19.09 7.28
CA GLU A 314 -28.61 -20.17 8.25
C GLU A 314 -28.51 -21.56 7.59
N MET A 315 -29.21 -21.77 6.47
CA MET A 315 -29.18 -23.03 5.74
C MET A 315 -27.81 -23.32 5.12
N TYR A 316 -27.18 -22.32 4.50
CA TYR A 316 -25.93 -22.45 3.76
C TYR A 316 -24.70 -21.87 4.47
N LYS A 317 -24.82 -21.65 5.79
CA LYS A 317 -23.72 -21.33 6.72
C LYS A 317 -22.83 -20.17 6.25
N GLY A 318 -23.45 -19.09 5.81
CA GLY A 318 -22.75 -17.89 5.35
C GLY A 318 -23.58 -16.62 5.48
N ALA A 319 -23.09 -15.55 4.85
CA ALA A 319 -23.84 -14.32 4.67
C ALA A 319 -23.61 -13.77 3.26
N TRP A 320 -24.71 -13.43 2.58
CA TRP A 320 -24.66 -13.09 1.17
C TRP A 320 -25.91 -12.31 0.74
N TRP A 321 -25.89 -11.83 -0.51
CA TRP A 321 -27.08 -11.32 -1.20
C TRP A 321 -27.96 -12.47 -1.68
N TYR A 322 -28.47 -13.29 -0.76
CA TYR A 322 -29.23 -14.50 -1.10
C TYR A 322 -30.51 -14.18 -1.89
N ASN A 323 -30.80 -14.99 -2.90
CA ASN A 323 -32.05 -14.99 -3.65
C ASN A 323 -32.93 -16.16 -3.19
N LYS A 324 -32.92 -17.31 -3.88
CA LYS A 324 -33.61 -18.55 -3.49
C LYS A 324 -32.82 -19.82 -3.87
N CYS A 325 -31.67 -20.11 -3.26
CA CYS A 325 -30.92 -19.30 -2.30
C CYS A 325 -29.67 -18.69 -2.93
N HIS A 326 -28.85 -19.46 -3.65
CA HIS A 326 -27.64 -18.91 -4.28
C HIS A 326 -27.11 -19.70 -5.46
N ASN A 327 -26.37 -19.00 -6.33
CA ASN A 327 -25.38 -19.61 -7.23
C ASN A 327 -23.94 -19.38 -6.72
N SER A 328 -23.72 -18.45 -5.78
CA SER A 328 -22.43 -18.20 -5.14
C SER A 328 -22.56 -18.02 -3.64
N ASN A 329 -21.57 -18.52 -2.88
CA ASN A 329 -21.55 -18.46 -1.42
C ASN A 329 -20.12 -18.26 -0.89
N LEU A 330 -19.44 -17.19 -1.31
CA LEU A 330 -18.01 -17.01 -1.04
C LEU A 330 -17.69 -16.74 0.44
N ASN A 331 -18.72 -16.39 1.22
CA ASN A 331 -18.67 -16.23 2.66
C ASN A 331 -19.21 -17.47 3.41
N GLY A 332 -19.37 -18.60 2.72
CA GLY A 332 -19.72 -19.87 3.31
C GLY A 332 -18.58 -20.46 4.16
N LYS A 333 -18.84 -21.64 4.70
CA LYS A 333 -17.89 -22.37 5.54
C LYS A 333 -16.65 -22.75 4.75
N TYR A 334 -15.48 -22.68 5.39
CA TYR A 334 -14.23 -23.08 4.76
C TYR A 334 -14.09 -24.61 4.76
N TRP A 335 -14.45 -25.25 3.64
CA TRP A 335 -14.22 -26.67 3.40
C TRP A 335 -13.02 -26.89 2.49
N LEU A 336 -12.36 -28.05 2.63
CA LEU A 336 -11.12 -28.39 1.91
C LEU A 336 -11.40 -29.08 0.57
N GLY A 337 -11.91 -28.33 -0.41
CA GLY A 337 -12.12 -28.83 -1.77
C GLY A 337 -13.44 -29.59 -1.91
N GLN A 338 -13.40 -30.84 -2.37
CA GLN A 338 -14.59 -31.65 -2.59
C GLN A 338 -15.28 -31.99 -1.25
N GLN A 339 -16.59 -31.81 -1.16
CA GLN A 339 -17.38 -32.09 0.03
C GLN A 339 -18.67 -32.85 -0.27
N ASP A 340 -19.16 -33.59 0.74
CA ASP A 340 -20.47 -34.25 0.69
C ASP A 340 -21.62 -33.30 1.02
N SER A 341 -21.35 -32.28 1.84
CA SER A 341 -22.31 -31.23 2.18
C SER A 341 -22.69 -30.42 0.93
N TYR A 342 -23.96 -30.01 0.87
CA TYR A 342 -24.49 -29.34 -0.31
C TYR A 342 -24.51 -27.83 -0.12
N ALA A 343 -23.73 -27.12 -0.93
CA ALA A 343 -23.80 -25.68 -1.15
C ALA A 343 -23.56 -24.79 0.09
N ASP A 344 -22.94 -25.30 1.16
CA ASP A 344 -22.64 -24.56 2.39
C ASP A 344 -21.17 -24.12 2.51
N GLY A 345 -20.37 -24.36 1.46
CA GLY A 345 -18.95 -24.00 1.40
C GLY A 345 -18.70 -22.69 0.66
N ILE A 346 -17.42 -22.42 0.35
CA ILE A 346 -17.00 -21.32 -0.53
C ILE A 346 -17.26 -21.73 -1.98
N ASN A 347 -18.52 -21.63 -2.40
CA ASN A 347 -18.99 -22.20 -3.67
C ASN A 347 -19.15 -21.14 -4.77
N TRP A 348 -18.87 -21.56 -6.00
CA TRP A 348 -19.19 -20.83 -7.24
C TRP A 348 -19.75 -21.83 -8.26
N ARG A 349 -21.06 -21.78 -8.50
CA ARG A 349 -21.80 -22.81 -9.24
C ARG A 349 -21.22 -23.07 -10.63
N THR A 350 -21.00 -22.04 -11.42
CA THR A 350 -20.50 -22.17 -12.81
C THR A 350 -19.05 -22.60 -12.88
N GLY A 351 -18.29 -22.48 -11.78
CA GLY A 351 -16.89 -22.87 -11.70
C GLY A 351 -16.75 -24.34 -11.34
N LYS A 352 -16.93 -24.68 -10.07
CA LYS A 352 -16.74 -26.04 -9.53
C LYS A 352 -18.01 -26.64 -8.92
N GLY A 353 -19.16 -26.00 -9.11
CA GLY A 353 -20.45 -26.46 -8.61
C GLY A 353 -20.67 -26.22 -7.11
N TYR A 354 -21.65 -26.92 -6.54
CA TYR A 354 -22.09 -26.76 -5.15
C TYR A 354 -21.41 -27.69 -4.15
N LYS A 355 -20.65 -28.68 -4.63
CA LYS A 355 -19.96 -29.69 -3.81
C LYS A 355 -18.45 -29.48 -3.74
N TYR A 356 -17.99 -28.29 -4.11
CA TYR A 356 -16.57 -27.94 -4.05
C TYR A 356 -16.40 -26.55 -3.42
N SER A 357 -15.57 -26.46 -2.39
CA SER A 357 -15.17 -25.21 -1.73
C SER A 357 -13.77 -24.79 -2.19
N TYR A 358 -13.65 -23.55 -2.66
CA TYR A 358 -12.37 -22.99 -3.10
C TYR A 358 -11.37 -22.83 -1.96
N LYS A 359 -10.07 -22.94 -2.29
CA LYS A 359 -8.95 -22.75 -1.35
C LYS A 359 -8.71 -21.27 -1.08
N ARG A 360 -8.70 -20.43 -2.13
CA ARG A 360 -8.61 -18.98 -1.98
C ARG A 360 -9.66 -18.28 -2.81
N THR A 361 -10.21 -17.21 -2.25
CA THR A 361 -11.05 -16.26 -2.98
C THR A 361 -10.69 -14.85 -2.58
N GLU A 362 -10.66 -13.95 -3.55
CA GLU A 362 -10.54 -12.52 -3.31
C GLU A 362 -11.59 -11.78 -4.11
N MET A 363 -12.39 -10.95 -3.44
CA MET A 363 -13.29 -10.02 -4.13
C MET A 363 -12.70 -8.61 -4.04
N LYS A 364 -12.63 -7.94 -5.18
CA LYS A 364 -11.93 -6.66 -5.30
C LYS A 364 -12.61 -5.72 -6.28
N ILE A 365 -12.59 -4.42 -5.96
CA ILE A 365 -13.19 -3.35 -6.77
C ILE A 365 -12.13 -2.38 -7.29
N ARG A 366 -12.39 -1.77 -8.43
CA ARG A 366 -11.55 -0.71 -8.99
C ARG A 366 -12.41 0.33 -9.69
N ALA A 367 -12.12 1.61 -9.50
CA ALA A 367 -12.81 2.70 -10.19
C ALA A 367 -12.53 2.64 -11.71
N VAL A 368 -13.55 2.72 -12.54
CA VAL A 368 -13.41 2.50 -13.99
C VAL A 368 -12.84 3.74 -14.70
N ALA A 369 -13.38 4.93 -14.50
CA ALA A 369 -12.77 6.24 -14.81
C ALA A 369 -13.68 7.33 -14.27
#